data_AF-A0A3D5BC71-F1
#
_entry.id   AF-A0A3D5BC71-F1
#
_cell.length_a   1.000
_cell.length_b   1.000
_cell.length_c   1.000
_cell.angle_alpha   90.00
_cell.angle_beta   90.00
_cell.angle_gamma   90.00
#
_symmetry.space_group_name_H-M   'P 1'
#
loop_
_entity.id
_entity.type
_entity.pdbx_description
1 polymer ?
#
loop_
_entity_poly.entity_id
_entity_poly.type
_entity_poly.pdbx_seq_one_letter_code
_entity_poly.pdbx_strand_id
1 'polypeptide(L)'
;MEENKKSSMQILQDTVQRQYPDIERPMVKTVAREMLFAPQGRLVEIDEKRRLAAEDLRFVTASTLEKPSIENNMLYANSVERINSSIDPVAEYFDWLSETTLILNHLNDGFVTKEDALQREAFLDLTDQREADLMLCLGLYESCGSQEAKERARFTRYKLQKLREMRTSIKFLTRQGHEVETTRSEYDAAIPYYKYFKNLQKLPFGYDMPYEQKIKLGISHDDDEDLSEDYDHYRQIINEMLDEMKKEDKAAVLPENNREEYITQISEQNEDLTRR
;
A
#
# COMPACT_ATOMS: atom_id res chain seq x y z
N MET A 1 36.01 -6.38 -12.17
CA MET A 1 35.77 -5.42 -11.09
C MET A 1 34.30 -5.04 -11.19
N GLU A 2 33.46 -5.64 -10.36
CA GLU A 2 32.06 -5.23 -10.26
C GLU A 2 32.00 -3.89 -9.52
N GLU A 3 31.57 -2.83 -10.20
CA GLU A 3 31.20 -1.59 -9.53
C GLU A 3 30.02 -1.87 -8.61
N ASN A 4 30.27 -1.74 -7.30
CA ASN A 4 29.26 -1.95 -6.26
C ASN A 4 28.17 -0.87 -6.40
N LYS A 5 27.07 -1.22 -7.06
CA LYS A 5 25.98 -0.31 -7.43
C LYS A 5 25.22 0.06 -6.15
N LYS A 6 25.42 1.29 -5.66
CA LYS A 6 24.73 1.81 -4.46
C LYS A 6 23.22 1.77 -4.66
N SER A 7 22.50 1.33 -3.63
CA SER A 7 21.03 1.37 -3.60
C SER A 7 20.52 2.82 -3.59
N SER A 8 19.36 3.09 -4.19
CA SER A 8 18.74 4.42 -4.21
C SER A 8 18.60 5.04 -2.80
N MET A 9 18.32 4.22 -1.79
CA MET A 9 18.25 4.68 -0.40
C MET A 9 19.63 5.06 0.16
N GLN A 10 20.71 4.37 -0.24
CA GLN A 10 22.08 4.73 0.15
C GLN A 10 22.51 6.03 -0.52
N ILE A 11 22.10 6.27 -1.77
CA ILE A 11 22.35 7.54 -2.46
C ILE A 11 21.65 8.70 -1.73
N LEU A 12 20.39 8.51 -1.33
CA LEU A 12 19.65 9.52 -0.57
C LEU A 12 20.28 9.79 0.81
N GLN A 13 20.65 8.75 1.55
CA GLN A 13 21.35 8.88 2.83
C GLN A 13 22.70 9.59 2.68
N ASP A 14 23.49 9.26 1.66
CA ASP A 14 24.75 9.93 1.37
C ASP A 14 24.53 11.42 1.04
N THR A 15 23.47 11.77 0.31
CA THR A 15 23.13 13.16 0.00
C THR A 15 22.67 13.93 1.22
N VAL A 16 21.79 13.34 2.03
CA VAL A 16 21.33 13.93 3.30
C VAL A 16 22.52 14.15 4.24
N GLN A 17 23.44 13.19 4.34
CA GLN A 17 24.68 13.31 5.13
C GLN A 17 25.63 14.39 4.57
N ARG A 18 25.73 14.56 3.24
CA ARG A 18 26.53 15.64 2.64
C ARG A 18 25.93 17.01 2.92
N GLN A 19 24.61 17.11 2.90
CA GLN A 19 23.86 18.34 3.12
C GLN A 19 23.83 18.74 4.60
N TYR A 20 23.80 17.73 5.47
CA TYR A 20 23.83 17.87 6.92
C TYR A 20 24.99 16.99 7.45
N PRO A 21 26.24 17.49 7.42
CA PRO A 21 27.41 16.71 7.84
C PRO A 21 27.38 16.32 9.31
N ASP A 22 26.70 17.13 10.11
CA ASP A 22 26.75 17.06 11.58
C ASP A 22 25.68 16.15 12.19
N ILE A 23 24.77 15.58 11.38
CA ILE A 23 23.73 14.67 11.90
C ILE A 23 24.26 13.24 11.99
N GLU A 24 23.85 12.54 13.05
CA GLU A 24 24.28 11.17 13.31
C GLU A 24 23.72 10.20 12.27
N ARG A 25 24.46 9.14 11.95
CA ARG A 25 24.06 8.12 10.95
C ARG A 25 22.65 7.54 11.13
N PRO A 26 22.15 7.25 12.35
CA PRO A 26 20.77 6.83 12.55
C PRO A 26 19.78 7.91 12.10
N MET A 27 20.04 9.16 12.46
CA MET A 27 19.20 10.31 12.09
C MET A 27 19.19 10.56 10.58
N VAL A 28 20.31 10.34 9.89
CA VAL A 28 20.38 10.40 8.41
C VAL A 28 19.39 9.44 7.77
N LYS A 29 19.25 8.22 8.31
CA LYS A 29 18.29 7.25 7.78
C LYS A 29 16.85 7.72 8.00
N THR A 30 16.55 8.21 9.19
CA THR A 30 15.23 8.71 9.57
C THR A 30 14.85 9.95 8.73
N VAL A 31 15.76 10.92 8.57
CA VAL A 31 15.57 12.11 7.73
C VAL A 31 15.41 11.73 6.27
N ALA A 32 16.24 10.83 5.74
CA ALA A 32 16.10 10.36 4.35
C ALA A 32 14.77 9.65 4.10
N ARG A 33 14.29 8.87 5.08
CA ARG A 33 12.97 8.22 5.03
C ARG A 33 11.86 9.27 5.08
N GLU A 34 11.82 10.11 6.10
CA GLU A 34 10.77 11.12 6.26
C GLU A 34 10.72 12.11 5.11
N MET A 35 11.87 12.54 4.60
CA MET A 35 11.92 13.34 3.38
C MET A 35 11.22 12.65 2.21
N LEU A 36 11.37 11.33 2.06
CA LEU A 36 10.77 10.58 0.96
C LEU A 36 9.26 10.40 1.15
N PHE A 37 8.83 10.01 2.34
CA PHE A 37 7.47 9.54 2.59
C PHE A 37 6.54 10.56 3.23
N ALA A 38 7.04 11.60 3.92
CA ALA A 38 6.17 12.53 4.64
C ALA A 38 5.29 13.36 3.70
N PRO A 39 4.02 13.60 4.02
CA PRO A 39 3.15 14.44 3.20
C PRO A 39 3.61 15.90 3.21
N GLN A 40 3.07 16.70 2.29
CA GLN A 40 3.35 18.14 2.24
C GLN A 40 2.93 18.84 3.54
N GLY A 41 3.72 19.81 3.98
CA GLY A 41 3.53 20.57 5.21
C GLY A 41 4.06 19.89 6.48
N ARG A 42 4.41 18.59 6.43
CA ARG A 42 4.96 17.89 7.60
C ARG A 42 6.37 18.35 7.89
N LEU A 43 6.59 18.82 9.11
CA LEU A 43 7.91 19.21 9.60
C LEU A 43 8.74 17.96 9.95
N VAL A 44 9.80 17.73 9.19
CA VAL A 44 10.80 16.70 9.45
C VAL A 44 11.89 17.29 10.33
N GLU A 45 12.22 16.58 11.40
CA GLU A 45 13.27 16.95 12.34
C GLU A 45 14.61 16.44 11.81
N ILE A 46 15.49 17.38 11.48
CA ILE A 46 16.82 17.10 10.94
C ILE A 46 17.81 16.99 12.09
N ASP A 47 17.70 17.92 13.05
CA ASP A 47 18.35 17.89 14.35
C ASP A 47 17.57 18.75 15.36
N GLU A 48 18.11 18.92 16.56
CA GLU A 48 17.50 19.69 17.67
C GLU A 48 17.14 21.14 17.32
N LYS A 49 17.71 21.70 16.24
CA LYS A 49 17.57 23.12 15.87
C LYS A 49 16.92 23.31 14.50
N ARG A 50 16.87 22.28 13.66
CA ARG A 50 16.45 22.35 12.27
C ARG A 50 15.25 21.45 12.01
N ARG A 51 14.13 22.08 11.69
CA ARG A 51 12.91 21.43 11.19
C ARG A 51 12.53 22.09 9.87
N LEU A 52 12.34 21.28 8.84
CA LEU A 52 11.93 21.75 7.52
C LEU A 52 10.69 20.99 7.08
N ALA A 53 9.84 21.63 6.29
CA ALA A 53 8.75 20.92 5.64
C ALA A 53 9.33 19.85 4.71
N ALA A 54 8.67 18.70 4.62
CA ALA A 54 9.15 17.57 3.85
C ALA A 54 9.36 17.92 2.36
N GLU A 55 8.51 18.78 1.80
CA GLU A 55 8.65 19.37 0.46
C GLU A 55 9.88 20.26 0.30
N ASP A 56 10.23 21.06 1.31
CA ASP A 56 11.41 21.91 1.28
C ASP A 56 12.67 21.05 1.35
N LEU A 57 12.67 20.01 2.18
CA LEU A 57 13.74 19.01 2.23
C LEU A 57 13.89 18.29 0.90
N ARG A 58 12.80 17.80 0.31
CA ARG A 58 12.81 17.19 -1.03
C ARG A 58 13.36 18.15 -2.06
N PHE A 59 12.92 19.40 -2.05
CA PHE A 59 13.37 20.44 -2.98
C PHE A 59 14.87 20.73 -2.81
N VAL A 60 15.34 20.87 -1.58
CA VAL A 60 16.74 21.18 -1.24
C VAL A 60 17.66 20.00 -1.57
N THR A 61 17.27 18.78 -1.20
CA THR A 61 18.02 17.56 -1.52
C THR A 61 18.03 17.27 -3.02
N ALA A 62 16.92 17.48 -3.72
CA ALA A 62 16.85 17.31 -5.17
C ALA A 62 17.58 18.44 -5.93
N SER A 63 17.64 19.66 -5.38
CA SER A 63 18.49 20.74 -5.89
C SER A 63 19.98 20.44 -5.72
N THR A 64 20.35 19.75 -4.63
CA THR A 64 21.73 19.34 -4.33
C THR A 64 22.19 18.13 -5.15
N LEU A 65 21.23 17.30 -5.59
CA LEU A 65 21.45 16.23 -6.58
C LEU A 65 21.49 16.74 -8.03
N GLU A 66 21.26 18.04 -8.24
CA GLU A 66 21.03 18.74 -9.51
C GLU A 66 19.81 18.27 -10.32
N LYS A 67 18.86 19.21 -10.39
CA LYS A 67 17.52 19.21 -11.01
C LYS A 67 16.46 18.45 -10.19
N PRO A 68 15.50 19.17 -9.58
CA PRO A 68 14.41 18.53 -8.87
C PRO A 68 13.52 17.84 -9.89
N SER A 69 13.70 16.54 -10.10
CA SER A 69 12.85 15.82 -11.03
C SER A 69 11.81 15.00 -10.28
N ILE A 70 10.56 15.27 -10.64
CA ILE A 70 9.45 14.32 -10.81
C ILE A 70 9.90 12.85 -10.92
N GLU A 71 11.04 12.58 -11.57
CA GLU A 71 11.60 11.26 -11.77
C GLU A 71 11.93 10.53 -10.47
N ASN A 72 12.32 11.18 -9.36
CA ASN A 72 12.70 10.45 -8.14
C ASN A 72 11.51 9.81 -7.41
N ASN A 73 10.39 10.54 -7.28
CA ASN A 73 9.16 9.99 -6.68
C ASN A 73 8.54 8.94 -7.62
N MET A 74 8.59 9.18 -8.93
CA MET A 74 8.16 8.22 -9.94
C MET A 74 9.03 6.95 -9.93
N LEU A 75 10.34 7.09 -9.75
CA LEU A 75 11.29 5.96 -9.65
C LEU A 75 11.04 5.13 -8.40
N TYR A 76 10.69 5.78 -7.29
CA TYR A 76 10.36 5.09 -6.05
C TYR A 76 9.01 4.34 -6.15
N ALA A 77 7.97 4.98 -6.67
CA ALA A 77 6.67 4.34 -6.91
C ALA A 77 6.79 3.15 -7.89
N ASN A 78 7.50 3.34 -9.00
CA ASN A 78 7.81 2.26 -9.95
C ASN A 78 8.60 1.12 -9.30
N SER A 79 9.46 1.41 -8.31
CA SER A 79 10.22 0.39 -7.59
C SER A 79 9.33 -0.42 -6.65
N VAL A 80 8.45 0.22 -5.88
CA VAL A 80 7.48 -0.48 -5.01
C VAL A 80 6.51 -1.30 -5.85
N GLU A 81 6.00 -0.73 -6.94
CA GLU A 81 5.10 -1.42 -7.86
C GLU A 81 5.77 -2.67 -8.44
N ARG A 82 7.03 -2.56 -8.89
CA ARG A 82 7.78 -3.65 -9.54
C ARG A 82 8.33 -4.71 -8.60
N ILE A 83 8.80 -4.35 -7.39
CA ILE A 83 9.36 -5.33 -6.43
C ILE A 83 8.24 -6.22 -5.89
N ASN A 84 7.09 -5.61 -5.59
CA ASN A 84 5.99 -6.32 -4.95
C ASN A 84 4.97 -6.85 -5.97
N SER A 85 5.03 -6.45 -7.24
CA SER A 85 4.35 -7.16 -8.33
C SER A 85 5.17 -8.37 -8.76
N SER A 86 4.59 -9.57 -8.73
CA SER A 86 5.17 -10.70 -9.45
C SER A 86 5.12 -10.42 -10.96
N ILE A 87 6.27 -10.06 -11.56
CA ILE A 87 6.53 -9.99 -13.01
C ILE A 87 6.08 -8.68 -13.71
N ASP A 88 4.80 -8.30 -13.65
CA ASP A 88 4.24 -7.12 -14.35
C ASP A 88 2.97 -6.61 -13.62
N PRO A 89 2.82 -5.29 -13.38
CA PRO A 89 1.65 -4.77 -12.68
C PRO A 89 0.30 -5.06 -13.37
N VAL A 90 0.27 -5.19 -14.71
CA VAL A 90 -0.94 -5.58 -15.42
C VAL A 90 -1.19 -7.08 -15.27
N ALA A 91 -0.16 -7.92 -15.46
CA ALA A 91 -0.27 -9.36 -15.24
C ALA A 91 -0.76 -9.71 -13.83
N GLU A 92 -0.21 -9.06 -12.80
CA GLU A 92 -0.60 -9.24 -11.40
C GLU A 92 -2.11 -9.02 -11.18
N TYR A 93 -2.72 -8.01 -11.84
CA TYR A 93 -4.17 -7.80 -11.78
C TYR A 93 -4.96 -8.97 -12.37
N PHE A 94 -4.51 -9.53 -13.50
CA PHE A 94 -5.17 -10.68 -14.11
C PHE A 94 -4.98 -11.97 -13.29
N ASP A 95 -3.84 -12.11 -12.62
CA ASP A 95 -3.60 -13.21 -11.68
C ASP A 95 -4.59 -13.14 -10.51
N TRP A 96 -4.82 -11.96 -9.93
CA TRP A 96 -5.83 -11.80 -8.88
C TRP A 96 -7.25 -12.12 -9.35
N LEU A 97 -7.60 -11.71 -10.58
CA LEU A 97 -8.89 -12.07 -11.16
C LEU A 97 -9.02 -13.59 -11.32
N SER A 98 -7.95 -14.25 -11.78
CA SER A 98 -7.91 -15.71 -11.92
C SER A 98 -8.14 -16.38 -10.58
N GLU A 99 -7.37 -15.98 -9.58
CA GLU A 99 -7.42 -16.52 -8.22
C GLU A 99 -8.79 -16.30 -7.59
N THR A 100 -9.35 -15.10 -7.72
CA THR A 100 -10.70 -14.77 -7.24
C THR A 100 -11.76 -15.69 -7.84
N THR A 101 -11.72 -15.92 -9.16
CA THR A 101 -12.70 -16.83 -9.79
C THR A 101 -12.54 -18.27 -9.36
N LEU A 102 -11.31 -18.69 -9.06
CA LEU A 102 -10.99 -20.04 -8.64
C LEU A 102 -11.49 -20.27 -7.20
N ILE A 103 -11.19 -19.35 -6.29
CA ILE A 103 -11.71 -19.31 -4.91
C ILE A 103 -13.24 -19.33 -4.90
N LEU A 104 -13.90 -18.43 -5.65
CA LEU A 104 -15.37 -18.37 -5.69
C LEU A 104 -15.98 -19.67 -6.21
N ASN A 105 -15.32 -20.36 -7.13
CA ASN A 105 -15.78 -21.63 -7.68
C ASN A 105 -15.63 -22.77 -6.67
N HIS A 106 -14.42 -22.97 -6.13
CA HIS A 106 -14.14 -24.10 -5.24
C HIS A 106 -14.85 -23.97 -3.90
N LEU A 107 -14.87 -22.77 -3.28
CA LEU A 107 -15.54 -22.59 -1.99
C LEU A 107 -17.08 -22.55 -2.07
N ASN A 108 -17.66 -22.81 -3.25
CA ASN A 108 -19.10 -22.90 -3.45
C ASN A 108 -19.50 -24.16 -4.26
N ASP A 109 -18.61 -25.13 -4.48
CA ASP A 109 -18.87 -26.28 -5.35
C ASP A 109 -19.65 -27.44 -4.66
N GLY A 110 -19.97 -27.29 -3.38
CA GLY A 110 -20.65 -28.27 -2.56
C GLY A 110 -19.89 -28.59 -1.26
N PHE A 111 -18.57 -28.45 -1.24
CA PHE A 111 -17.76 -28.79 -0.07
C PHE A 111 -16.44 -28.02 -0.01
N VAL A 112 -16.19 -27.34 1.11
CA VAL A 112 -14.93 -26.60 1.32
C VAL A 112 -13.87 -27.53 1.88
N THR A 113 -12.81 -27.78 1.10
CA THR A 113 -11.66 -28.54 1.56
C THR A 113 -10.70 -27.68 2.40
N LYS A 114 -9.73 -28.33 3.05
CA LYS A 114 -8.66 -27.63 3.76
C LYS A 114 -7.80 -26.78 2.82
N GLU A 115 -7.57 -27.25 1.60
CA GLU A 115 -6.79 -26.51 0.60
C GLU A 115 -7.53 -25.24 0.17
N ASP A 116 -8.83 -25.34 -0.07
CA ASP A 116 -9.67 -24.19 -0.45
C ASP A 116 -9.65 -23.11 0.63
N ALA A 117 -9.75 -23.51 1.90
CA ALA A 117 -9.66 -22.60 3.03
C ALA A 117 -8.28 -21.92 3.13
N LEU A 118 -7.19 -22.67 2.92
CA LEU A 118 -5.84 -22.10 2.93
C LEU A 118 -5.62 -21.14 1.75
N GLN A 119 -6.10 -21.47 0.56
CA GLN A 119 -6.03 -20.61 -0.61
C GLN A 119 -6.79 -19.30 -0.39
N ARG A 120 -7.99 -19.39 0.20
CA ARG A 120 -8.78 -18.22 0.60
C ARG A 120 -8.00 -17.31 1.55
N GLU A 121 -7.49 -17.84 2.66
CA GLU A 121 -6.77 -17.01 3.64
C GLU A 121 -5.48 -16.42 3.04
N ALA A 122 -4.71 -17.21 2.29
CA ALA A 122 -3.50 -16.72 1.62
C ALA A 122 -3.79 -15.57 0.65
N PHE A 123 -4.90 -15.65 -0.08
CA PHE A 123 -5.34 -14.56 -0.95
C PHE A 123 -5.75 -13.32 -0.14
N LEU A 124 -6.50 -13.48 0.95
CA LEU A 124 -6.90 -12.34 1.79
C LEU A 124 -5.68 -11.64 2.41
N ASP A 125 -4.74 -12.39 2.97
CA ASP A 125 -3.51 -11.84 3.55
C ASP A 125 -2.65 -11.11 2.50
N LEU A 126 -2.49 -11.73 1.32
CA LEU A 126 -1.77 -11.13 0.20
C LEU A 126 -2.43 -9.81 -0.23
N THR A 127 -3.76 -9.81 -0.39
CA THR A 127 -4.49 -8.64 -0.89
C THR A 127 -4.57 -7.52 0.15
N ASP A 128 -4.61 -7.83 1.45
CA ASP A 128 -4.51 -6.83 2.53
C ASP A 128 -3.15 -6.12 2.51
N GLN A 129 -2.05 -6.88 2.42
CA GLN A 129 -0.71 -6.29 2.30
C GLN A 129 -0.57 -5.47 1.00
N ARG A 130 -1.13 -5.98 -0.09
CA ARG A 130 -0.99 -5.32 -1.39
C ARG A 130 -1.80 -4.05 -1.53
N GLU A 131 -2.95 -3.98 -0.86
CA GLU A 131 -3.69 -2.72 -0.74
C GLU A 131 -2.79 -1.63 -0.17
N ALA A 132 -2.12 -1.87 0.94
CA ALA A 132 -1.22 -0.89 1.55
C ALA A 132 -0.13 -0.41 0.58
N ASP A 133 0.46 -1.33 -0.20
CA ASP A 133 1.44 -0.98 -1.23
C ASP A 133 0.87 -0.11 -2.35
N LEU A 134 -0.32 -0.46 -2.85
CA LEU A 134 -1.00 0.31 -3.91
C LEU A 134 -1.40 1.70 -3.41
N MET A 135 -1.85 1.80 -2.16
CA MET A 135 -2.12 3.09 -1.50
C MET A 135 -0.85 3.94 -1.44
N LEU A 136 0.29 3.36 -1.04
CA LEU A 136 1.57 4.06 -1.02
C LEU A 136 1.97 4.55 -2.44
N CYS A 137 1.90 3.68 -3.44
CA CYS A 137 2.17 4.04 -4.84
C CYS A 137 1.29 5.20 -5.30
N LEU A 138 0.01 5.19 -4.94
CA LEU A 138 -0.93 6.23 -5.31
C LEU A 138 -0.51 7.60 -4.76
N GLY A 139 -0.23 7.68 -3.46
CA GLY A 139 0.23 8.94 -2.84
C GLY A 139 1.53 9.47 -3.44
N LEU A 140 2.44 8.57 -3.80
CA LEU A 140 3.69 8.94 -4.48
C LEU A 140 3.44 9.49 -5.89
N TYR A 141 2.60 8.82 -6.69
CA TYR A 141 2.25 9.28 -8.04
C TYR A 141 1.53 10.64 -8.02
N GLU A 142 0.56 10.82 -7.11
CA GLU A 142 -0.19 12.08 -6.98
C GLU A 142 0.70 13.25 -6.56
N SER A 143 1.72 13.00 -5.74
CA SER A 143 2.69 14.01 -5.33
C SER A 143 3.60 14.52 -6.45
N CYS A 144 3.72 13.79 -7.57
CA CYS A 144 4.66 14.09 -8.66
C CYS A 144 4.18 15.22 -9.59
N GLY A 145 2.86 15.47 -9.67
CA GLY A 145 2.27 16.51 -10.53
C GLY A 145 2.42 16.32 -12.06
N SER A 146 3.17 15.32 -12.53
CA SER A 146 3.43 15.05 -13.95
C SER A 146 2.30 14.27 -14.63
N GLN A 147 2.18 14.40 -15.95
CA GLN A 147 1.15 13.70 -16.71
C GLN A 147 1.33 12.18 -16.65
N GLU A 148 2.56 11.69 -16.77
CA GLU A 148 2.87 10.27 -16.62
C GLU A 148 2.50 9.75 -15.22
N ALA A 149 2.79 10.51 -14.17
CA ALA A 149 2.41 10.12 -12.81
C ALA A 149 0.89 10.15 -12.60
N LYS A 150 0.16 11.07 -13.24
CA LYS A 150 -1.32 11.06 -13.22
C LYS A 150 -1.91 9.82 -13.92
N GLU A 151 -1.30 9.39 -15.03
CA GLU A 151 -1.71 8.16 -15.73
C GLU A 151 -1.44 6.92 -14.87
N ARG A 152 -0.28 6.87 -14.21
CA ARG A 152 0.06 5.83 -13.22
C ARG A 152 -0.88 5.84 -12.03
N ALA A 153 -1.17 7.00 -11.44
CA ALA A 153 -2.14 7.14 -10.36
C ALA A 153 -3.50 6.59 -10.76
N ARG A 154 -4.03 6.98 -11.94
CA ARG A 154 -5.31 6.46 -12.46
C ARG A 154 -5.29 4.93 -12.61
N PHE A 155 -4.21 4.38 -13.14
CA PHE A 155 -4.02 2.93 -13.26
C PHE A 155 -4.04 2.26 -11.88
N THR A 156 -3.29 2.80 -10.91
CA THR A 156 -3.20 2.31 -9.54
C THR A 156 -4.55 2.39 -8.81
N ARG A 157 -5.31 3.49 -8.95
CA ARG A 157 -6.66 3.62 -8.37
C ARG A 157 -7.60 2.55 -8.87
N TYR A 158 -7.67 2.35 -10.19
CA TYR A 158 -8.52 1.31 -10.77
C TYR A 158 -8.11 -0.08 -10.23
N LYS A 159 -6.81 -0.36 -10.14
CA LYS A 159 -6.33 -1.64 -9.64
C LYS A 159 -6.68 -1.86 -8.16
N LEU A 160 -6.55 -0.83 -7.33
CA LEU A 160 -6.92 -0.85 -5.91
C LEU A 160 -8.44 -1.06 -5.73
N GLN A 161 -9.26 -0.34 -6.50
CA GLN A 161 -10.71 -0.51 -6.50
C GLN A 161 -11.11 -1.96 -6.82
N LYS A 162 -10.50 -2.56 -7.85
CA LYS A 162 -10.76 -3.95 -8.23
C LYS A 162 -10.28 -4.94 -7.18
N LEU A 163 -9.13 -4.68 -6.56
CA LEU A 163 -8.63 -5.47 -5.44
C LEU A 163 -9.65 -5.53 -4.29
N ARG A 164 -10.22 -4.38 -3.92
CA ARG A 164 -11.26 -4.29 -2.89
C ARG A 164 -12.53 -5.03 -3.29
N GLU A 165 -13.02 -4.85 -4.51
CA GLU A 165 -14.18 -5.57 -5.05
C GLU A 165 -14.00 -7.10 -4.95
N MET A 166 -12.84 -7.62 -5.37
CA MET A 166 -12.50 -9.04 -5.30
C MET A 166 -12.47 -9.53 -3.85
N ARG A 167 -11.78 -8.80 -2.97
CA ARG A 167 -11.65 -9.15 -1.56
C ARG A 167 -13.00 -9.15 -0.83
N THR A 168 -13.83 -8.12 -1.05
CA THR A 168 -15.18 -8.02 -0.49
C THR A 168 -16.04 -9.18 -0.97
N SER A 169 -15.97 -9.52 -2.27
CA SER A 169 -16.72 -10.66 -2.83
C SER A 169 -16.33 -11.98 -2.17
N ILE A 170 -15.04 -12.24 -1.98
CA ILE A 170 -14.57 -13.46 -1.30
C ILE A 170 -15.04 -13.46 0.16
N LYS A 171 -14.89 -12.36 0.89
CA LYS A 171 -15.32 -12.26 2.29
C LYS A 171 -16.83 -12.50 2.44
N PHE A 172 -17.64 -12.02 1.50
CA PHE A 172 -19.09 -12.13 1.54
C PHE A 172 -19.65 -13.48 1.06
N LEU A 173 -19.04 -14.09 0.04
CA LEU A 173 -19.59 -15.24 -0.68
C LEU A 173 -18.92 -16.57 -0.36
N THR A 174 -17.93 -16.58 0.52
CA THR A 174 -17.22 -17.81 0.91
C THR A 174 -17.22 -17.97 2.42
N ARG A 175 -17.37 -19.23 2.87
CA ARG A 175 -17.31 -19.55 4.29
C ARG A 175 -15.87 -19.51 4.79
N GLN A 176 -15.74 -19.16 6.07
CA GLN A 176 -14.50 -19.36 6.82
C GLN A 176 -14.44 -20.80 7.34
N GLY A 177 -13.22 -21.36 7.38
CA GLY A 177 -12.97 -22.73 7.85
C GLY A 177 -12.98 -23.77 6.74
N HIS A 178 -12.80 -25.03 7.12
CA HIS A 178 -12.69 -26.19 6.22
C HIS A 178 -13.58 -27.33 6.69
N GLU A 179 -13.78 -28.32 5.82
CA GLU A 179 -14.65 -29.50 6.04
C GLU A 179 -16.11 -29.13 6.29
N VAL A 180 -16.60 -28.12 5.56
CA VAL A 180 -17.97 -27.63 5.64
C VAL A 180 -18.68 -27.75 4.29
N GLU A 181 -19.94 -28.18 4.33
CA GLU A 181 -20.80 -28.21 3.14
C GLU A 181 -21.30 -26.81 2.79
N THR A 182 -21.40 -26.52 1.50
CA THR A 182 -21.97 -25.28 0.96
C THR A 182 -23.34 -25.55 0.38
N THR A 183 -24.27 -24.64 0.64
CA THR A 183 -25.66 -24.77 0.22
C THR A 183 -25.85 -24.34 -1.23
N ARG A 184 -26.94 -24.82 -1.84
CA ARG A 184 -27.33 -24.38 -3.18
C ARG A 184 -27.57 -22.87 -3.27
N SER A 185 -28.08 -22.27 -2.19
CA SER A 185 -28.30 -20.82 -2.13
C SER A 185 -27.00 -20.03 -2.15
N GLU A 186 -25.95 -20.51 -1.47
CA GLU A 186 -24.62 -19.88 -1.48
C GLU A 186 -24.00 -19.96 -2.88
N TYR A 187 -24.08 -21.14 -3.53
CA TYR A 187 -23.69 -21.30 -4.92
C TYR A 187 -24.42 -20.33 -5.86
N ASP A 188 -25.75 -20.28 -5.80
CA ASP A 188 -26.55 -19.41 -6.68
C ASP A 188 -26.24 -17.91 -6.43
N ALA A 189 -25.91 -17.53 -5.19
CA ALA A 189 -25.47 -16.18 -4.84
C ALA A 189 -24.07 -15.84 -5.39
N ALA A 190 -23.16 -16.81 -5.50
CA ALA A 190 -21.81 -16.59 -6.02
C ALA A 190 -21.75 -16.45 -7.55
N ILE A 191 -22.71 -17.03 -8.29
CA ILE A 191 -22.73 -17.04 -9.77
C ILE A 191 -22.56 -15.65 -10.40
N PRO A 192 -23.28 -14.59 -10.00
CA PRO A 192 -23.15 -13.27 -10.62
C PRO A 192 -21.74 -12.69 -10.48
N TYR A 193 -21.09 -12.88 -9.32
CA TYR A 193 -19.75 -12.39 -9.03
C TYR A 193 -18.70 -13.18 -9.78
N TYR A 194 -18.81 -14.52 -9.79
CA TYR A 194 -17.95 -15.36 -10.61
C TYR A 194 -18.01 -14.94 -12.08
N LYS A 195 -19.21 -14.75 -12.64
CA LYS A 195 -19.39 -14.29 -14.02
C LYS A 195 -18.77 -12.92 -14.25
N TYR A 196 -18.91 -12.01 -13.31
CA TYR A 196 -18.31 -10.68 -13.40
C TYR A 196 -16.79 -10.74 -13.52
N PHE A 197 -16.10 -11.34 -12.54
CA PHE A 197 -14.64 -11.43 -12.56
C PHE A 197 -14.14 -12.28 -13.73
N LYS A 198 -14.86 -13.33 -14.10
CA LYS A 198 -14.52 -14.16 -15.28
C LYS A 198 -14.66 -13.40 -16.60
N ASN A 199 -15.58 -12.43 -16.67
CA ASN A 199 -15.70 -11.55 -17.83
C ASN A 199 -14.58 -10.51 -17.86
N LEU A 200 -14.20 -9.93 -16.71
CA LEU A 200 -13.07 -9.01 -16.62
C LEU A 200 -11.76 -9.64 -17.10
N GLN A 201 -11.52 -10.93 -16.85
CA GLN A 201 -10.35 -11.65 -17.37
C GLN A 201 -10.23 -11.63 -18.90
N LYS A 202 -11.34 -11.45 -19.62
CA LYS A 202 -11.39 -11.47 -21.09
C LYS A 202 -11.33 -10.08 -21.71
N LEU A 203 -11.43 -9.04 -20.88
CA LEU A 203 -11.54 -7.66 -21.30
C LEU A 203 -10.20 -6.96 -21.07
N PRO A 204 -9.90 -5.91 -21.85
CA PRO A 204 -8.71 -5.11 -21.59
C PRO A 204 -8.80 -4.45 -20.22
N PHE A 205 -7.63 -4.16 -19.64
CA PHE A 205 -7.51 -3.43 -18.39
C PHE A 205 -8.26 -2.09 -18.47
N GLY A 206 -8.94 -1.71 -17.38
CA GLY A 206 -9.74 -0.47 -17.30
C GLY A 206 -11.19 -0.62 -17.73
N TYR A 207 -11.63 -1.80 -18.16
CA TYR A 207 -13.06 -2.07 -18.35
C TYR A 207 -13.77 -2.22 -17.00
N ASP A 208 -14.90 -1.55 -16.84
CA ASP A 208 -15.71 -1.67 -15.63
C ASP A 208 -17.18 -1.97 -15.89
N MET A 209 -17.81 -2.66 -14.93
CA MET A 209 -19.25 -2.86 -14.88
C MET A 209 -19.94 -1.54 -14.50
N PRO A 210 -21.16 -1.27 -15.00
CA PRO A 210 -21.93 -0.11 -14.59
C PRO A 210 -22.12 -0.05 -13.07
N TYR A 211 -21.92 1.13 -12.48
CA TYR A 211 -22.04 1.41 -11.05
C TYR A 211 -23.31 0.80 -10.42
N GLU A 212 -24.48 0.98 -11.04
CA GLU A 212 -25.75 0.43 -10.55
C GLU A 212 -25.74 -1.10 -10.37
N GLN A 213 -25.00 -1.82 -11.22
CA GLN A 213 -24.88 -3.27 -11.12
C GLN A 213 -23.94 -3.65 -9.97
N LYS A 214 -22.87 -2.88 -9.72
CA LYS A 214 -21.98 -3.08 -8.56
C LYS A 214 -22.70 -2.83 -7.24
N ILE A 215 -23.55 -1.79 -7.18
CA ILE A 215 -24.37 -1.50 -5.99
C ILE A 215 -25.35 -2.64 -5.71
N LYS A 216 -25.98 -3.21 -6.75
CA LYS A 216 -26.85 -4.40 -6.59
C LYS A 216 -26.09 -5.63 -6.07
N LEU A 217 -24.81 -5.73 -6.42
CA LEU A 217 -23.91 -6.77 -5.92
C LEU A 217 -23.23 -6.38 -4.60
N GLY A 218 -23.47 -5.19 -4.03
CA GLY A 218 -22.85 -4.77 -2.78
C GLY A 218 -21.32 -4.73 -2.79
N ILE A 219 -20.69 -4.55 -3.96
CA ILE A 219 -19.23 -4.54 -4.12
C ILE A 219 -18.68 -3.20 -4.60
N SER A 220 -19.53 -2.18 -4.77
CA SER A 220 -19.02 -0.90 -5.28
C SER A 220 -18.03 -0.28 -4.29
N HIS A 221 -16.87 0.08 -4.83
CA HIS A 221 -15.82 0.85 -4.20
C HIS A 221 -15.53 2.13 -5.02
N ASP A 222 -16.52 2.57 -5.80
CA ASP A 222 -16.40 3.68 -6.76
C ASP A 222 -16.49 5.03 -6.02
N ASP A 223 -17.20 5.04 -4.89
CA ASP A 223 -17.40 6.20 -4.01
C ASP A 223 -16.55 6.11 -2.74
N ASP A 224 -15.64 5.14 -2.66
CA ASP A 224 -14.68 5.06 -1.55
C ASP A 224 -13.98 6.41 -1.46
N GLU A 225 -14.18 7.11 -0.35
CA GLU A 225 -13.74 8.50 -0.24
C GLU A 225 -12.22 8.58 -0.44
N ASP A 226 -11.49 7.53 -0.05
CA ASP A 226 -10.05 7.40 -0.23
C ASP A 226 -9.59 7.23 -1.67
N LEU A 227 -10.44 6.74 -2.55
CA LEU A 227 -10.17 6.71 -3.97
C LEU A 227 -10.58 8.01 -4.69
N SER A 228 -11.17 8.99 -3.97
CA SER A 228 -11.49 10.30 -4.52
C SER A 228 -10.23 11.13 -4.78
N GLU A 229 -10.26 11.96 -5.83
CA GLU A 229 -9.11 12.79 -6.20
C GLU A 229 -8.78 13.89 -5.16
N ASP A 230 -9.67 14.11 -4.19
CA ASP A 230 -9.61 15.18 -3.18
C ASP A 230 -9.32 14.66 -1.74
N TYR A 231 -8.92 13.38 -1.56
CA TYR A 231 -8.95 12.77 -0.22
C TYR A 231 -7.79 13.13 0.72
N ASP A 232 -8.10 13.91 1.76
CA ASP A 232 -7.17 14.33 2.82
C ASP A 232 -6.70 13.21 3.76
N HIS A 233 -7.43 12.09 3.90
CA HIS A 233 -7.07 10.98 4.80
C HIS A 233 -5.83 10.21 4.32
N TYR A 234 -5.51 10.23 3.01
CA TYR A 234 -4.26 9.63 2.51
C TYR A 234 -3.04 10.31 3.13
N ARG A 235 -3.11 11.63 3.35
CA ARG A 235 -2.09 12.36 4.10
C ARG A 235 -2.05 11.90 5.56
N GLN A 236 -3.21 11.57 6.14
CA GLN A 236 -3.33 11.08 7.51
C GLN A 236 -2.72 9.68 7.71
N ILE A 237 -3.03 8.71 6.86
CA ILE A 237 -2.47 7.34 6.95
C ILE A 237 -0.95 7.37 6.78
N ILE A 238 -0.44 8.14 5.81
CA ILE A 238 1.01 8.32 5.62
C ILE A 238 1.64 8.97 6.85
N ASN A 239 0.97 9.93 7.49
CA ASN A 239 1.44 10.52 8.74
C ASN A 239 1.52 9.50 9.87
N GLU A 240 0.48 8.69 10.06
CA GLU A 240 0.39 7.66 11.09
C GLU A 240 1.47 6.59 10.92
N MET A 241 1.66 6.06 9.71
CA MET A 241 2.72 5.10 9.40
C MET A 241 4.12 5.67 9.69
N LEU A 242 4.36 6.93 9.35
CA LEU A 242 5.64 7.57 9.63
C LEU A 242 5.89 7.79 11.12
N ASP A 243 4.83 8.08 11.87
CA ASP A 243 4.91 8.21 13.32
C ASP A 243 5.21 6.87 14.00
N GLU A 244 4.63 5.77 13.55
CA GLU A 244 4.96 4.43 14.04
C GLU A 244 6.40 4.03 13.72
N MET A 245 6.85 4.23 12.48
CA MET A 245 8.23 3.94 12.10
C MET A 245 9.26 4.80 12.86
N LYS A 246 8.94 6.06 13.21
CA LYS A 246 9.78 6.87 14.11
C LYS A 246 9.85 6.28 15.51
N LYS A 247 8.74 5.76 16.04
CA LYS A 247 8.72 5.13 17.37
C LYS A 247 9.60 3.87 17.38
N GLU A 248 9.54 3.05 16.33
CA GLU A 248 10.35 1.85 16.17
C GLU A 248 11.86 2.17 16.05
N ASP A 249 12.22 3.16 15.24
CA ASP A 249 13.63 3.58 15.11
C ASP A 249 14.18 4.09 16.44
N LYS A 250 13.40 4.89 17.19
CA LYS A 250 13.79 5.35 18.53
C LYS A 250 13.98 4.19 19.49
N ALA A 251 13.08 3.20 19.46
CA ALA A 251 13.20 2.00 20.27
C ALA A 251 14.44 1.16 19.92
N ALA A 252 14.85 1.13 18.65
CA ALA A 252 15.99 0.35 18.18
C ALA A 252 17.37 0.90 18.61
N VAL A 253 17.45 2.16 19.04
CA VAL A 253 18.70 2.84 19.44
C VAL A 253 18.84 2.92 20.97
N LEU A 254 17.81 2.53 21.74
CA LEU A 254 17.85 2.51 23.20
C LEU A 254 18.64 1.31 23.75
N PRO A 255 19.41 1.48 24.86
CA PRO A 255 19.98 0.37 25.61
C PRO A 255 18.87 -0.61 26.05
N GLU A 256 19.15 -1.92 26.08
CA GLU A 256 18.14 -2.99 26.32
C GLU A 256 17.19 -2.71 27.50
N ASN A 257 17.73 -2.21 28.62
CA ASN A 257 16.93 -1.89 29.82
C ASN A 257 15.92 -0.75 29.62
N ASN A 258 16.17 0.18 28.70
CA ASN A 258 15.27 1.31 28.40
C ASN A 258 14.34 1.00 27.22
N ARG A 259 14.67 -0.01 26.41
CA ARG A 259 13.86 -0.44 25.27
C ARG A 259 12.58 -1.14 25.72
N GLU A 260 12.65 -1.96 26.77
CA GLU A 260 11.47 -2.61 27.35
C GLU A 260 10.50 -1.58 27.93
N GLU A 261 10.96 -0.62 28.74
CA GLU A 261 10.11 0.47 29.27
C GLU A 261 9.46 1.32 28.17
N TYR A 262 10.19 1.64 27.11
CA TYR A 262 9.67 2.46 26.00
C TYR A 262 8.64 1.68 25.16
N ILE A 263 8.86 0.38 24.93
CA ILE A 263 7.88 -0.49 24.26
C ILE A 263 6.59 -0.61 25.09
N THR A 264 6.72 -0.76 26.42
CA THR A 264 5.55 -0.81 27.32
C THR A 264 4.74 0.48 27.29
N GLN A 265 5.38 1.65 27.28
CA GLN A 265 4.70 2.95 27.17
C GLN A 265 3.98 3.14 25.83
N ILE A 266 4.56 2.64 24.72
CA ILE A 266 3.92 2.69 23.41
C ILE A 266 2.67 1.79 23.39
N SER A 267 2.74 0.58 23.96
CA SER A 267 1.58 -0.32 24.04
C SER A 267 0.45 0.23 24.92
N GLU A 268 0.77 0.89 26.03
CA GLU A 268 -0.23 1.50 26.93
C GLU A 268 -0.95 2.69 26.28
N GLN A 269 -0.24 3.52 25.49
CA GLN A 269 -0.85 4.63 24.74
C GLN A 269 -1.79 4.15 23.63
N ASN A 270 -1.50 2.99 23.01
CA ASN A 270 -2.33 2.42 21.96
C ASN A 270 -3.59 1.72 22.52
N GLU A 271 -3.55 1.18 23.74
CA GLU A 271 -4.75 0.66 24.44
C GLU A 271 -5.74 1.77 24.84
N ASP A 272 -5.25 2.96 25.19
CA ASP A 272 -6.11 4.10 25.56
C ASP A 272 -6.82 4.74 24.35
N LEU A 273 -6.24 4.60 23.15
CA LEU A 273 -6.86 5.04 21.89
C LEU A 273 -7.94 4.07 21.38
N THR A 274 -7.86 2.79 21.73
CA THR A 274 -8.85 1.75 21.34
C THR A 274 -10.01 1.63 22.33
N ARG A 275 -9.96 2.32 23.48
CA ARG A 275 -11.03 2.36 24.50
C ARG A 275 -11.91 3.62 24.46
N ARG A 276 -11.71 4.52 23.48
CA ARG A 276 -12.58 5.68 23.23
C ARG A 276 -13.39 5.49 21.96
#